data_AF-A0A9X6VCP3-F1
#
_entry.id   AF-A0A9X6VCP3-F1
#
_cell.length_a   1.000
_cell.length_b   1.000
_cell.length_c   1.000
_cell.angle_alpha   90.00
_cell.angle_beta   90.00
_cell.angle_gamma   90.00
#
_symmetry.space_group_name_H-M   'P 1'
#
loop_
_entity.id
_entity.type
_entity.pdbx_description
1 polymer ?
#
loop_
_entity_poly.entity_id
_entity_poly.type
_entity_poly.pdbx_seq_one_letter_code
_entity_poly.pdbx_strand_id
1 'polypeptide(L)'
;MKKYYVTMTDTYLGGWGESEGKVNKVIFECDSYEEAEVVADNAKNRDEMKYVNIVSNKPSYKESKYFVQVKTKETPGVLRSWYKPGFFAEQVA
;
A
#
# COMPACT_ATOMS: atom_id res chain seq x y z
N MET A 1 -14.68 -13.90 7.67
CA MET A 1 -14.56 -12.45 7.43
C MET A 1 -14.07 -12.23 6.01
N LYS A 2 -14.64 -11.25 5.30
CA LYS A 2 -14.19 -10.86 3.96
C LYS A 2 -13.01 -9.90 4.10
N LYS A 3 -11.91 -10.15 3.41
CA LYS A 3 -10.73 -9.28 3.39
C LYS A 3 -10.84 -8.26 2.25
N TYR A 4 -10.21 -7.11 2.46
CA TYR A 4 -9.97 -6.11 1.43
C TYR A 4 -8.47 -5.86 1.30
N TYR A 5 -8.03 -5.44 0.12
CA TYR A 5 -6.64 -5.17 -0.16
C TYR A 5 -6.51 -3.80 -0.81
N VAL A 6 -5.64 -2.96 -0.26
CA VAL A 6 -5.24 -1.71 -0.92
C VAL A 6 -3.96 -1.98 -1.68
N THR A 7 -3.97 -1.72 -2.98
CA THR A 7 -2.81 -1.89 -3.87
C THR A 7 -2.34 -0.55 -4.38
N MET A 8 -1.02 -0.38 -4.50
CA MET A 8 -0.39 0.81 -5.07
C MET A 8 0.96 0.48 -5.70
N THR A 9 1.40 1.32 -6.64
CA THR A 9 2.79 1.39 -7.09
C THR A 9 3.52 2.39 -6.20
N ASP A 10 4.62 1.96 -5.58
CA ASP A 10 5.51 2.83 -4.84
C ASP A 10 6.65 3.28 -5.76
N THR A 11 6.64 4.55 -6.16
CA THR A 11 7.72 5.12 -7.00
C THR A 11 8.89 5.64 -6.19
N TYR A 12 8.75 5.79 -4.87
CA TYR A 12 9.84 6.25 -4.02
C TYR A 12 10.85 5.14 -3.78
N LEU A 13 10.43 3.89 -3.62
CA LEU A 13 11.35 2.75 -3.46
C LEU A 13 11.54 1.95 -4.77
N GLY A 14 11.22 2.54 -5.92
CA GLY A 14 11.31 1.90 -7.23
C GLY A 14 12.66 2.14 -7.91
N GLY A 15 13.26 1.10 -8.47
CA GLY A 15 14.41 1.22 -9.37
C GLY A 15 15.79 1.14 -8.71
N TRP A 16 15.88 0.70 -7.45
CA TRP A 16 17.16 0.39 -6.80
C TRP A 16 17.04 -0.79 -5.81
N GLY A 17 18.12 -1.55 -5.62
CA GLY A 17 18.14 -2.70 -4.71
C GLY A 17 17.27 -3.87 -5.20
N GLU A 18 16.48 -4.49 -4.33
CA GLU A 18 15.61 -5.63 -4.69
C GLU A 18 14.52 -5.29 -5.72
N SER A 19 14.25 -4.00 -5.94
CA SER A 19 13.30 -3.50 -6.95
C SER A 19 13.97 -3.09 -8.26
N GLU A 20 15.28 -3.26 -8.42
CA GLU A 20 15.98 -2.91 -9.65
C GLU A 20 15.42 -3.69 -10.85
N GLY A 21 15.05 -2.97 -11.91
CA GLY A 21 14.41 -3.53 -13.10
C GLY A 21 12.95 -3.98 -12.91
N LYS A 22 12.35 -3.77 -11.73
CA LYS A 22 10.97 -4.16 -11.40
C LYS A 22 10.12 -2.97 -10.99
N VAL A 23 8.80 -3.11 -11.15
CA VAL A 23 7.84 -2.17 -10.58
C VAL A 23 7.57 -2.55 -9.13
N ASN A 24 7.85 -1.66 -8.19
CA ASN A 24 7.54 -1.89 -6.78
C ASN A 24 6.03 -1.77 -6.52
N LYS A 25 5.44 -2.82 -5.96
CA LYS A 25 4.03 -2.91 -5.60
C LYS A 25 3.89 -3.14 -4.11
N VAL A 26 3.11 -2.29 -3.46
CA VAL A 26 2.77 -2.43 -2.05
C VAL A 26 1.29 -2.81 -1.95
N ILE A 27 1.01 -3.80 -1.11
CA ILE A 27 -0.33 -4.29 -0.81
C ILE A 27 -0.54 -4.21 0.70
N PHE A 28 -1.61 -3.56 1.15
CA PHE A 28 -2.04 -3.57 2.54
C PHE A 28 -3.27 -4.48 2.69
N GLU A 29 -3.21 -5.45 3.59
CA GLU A 29 -4.35 -6.31 3.93
C GLU A 29 -5.23 -5.65 4.99
N CYS A 30 -6.53 -5.58 4.72
CA CYS A 30 -7.52 -4.93 5.58
C CYS A 30 -8.63 -5.91 5.97
N ASP A 31 -9.13 -5.80 7.20
CA ASP A 31 -10.19 -6.63 7.77
C ASP A 31 -11.61 -6.14 7.45
N SER A 32 -11.74 -4.88 7.02
CA SER A 32 -12.99 -4.27 6.62
C SER A 32 -12.79 -3.31 5.43
N TYR A 33 -13.90 -2.88 4.83
CA TYR A 33 -13.83 -1.91 3.73
C TYR A 33 -13.42 -0.53 4.25
N GLU A 34 -13.93 -0.14 5.41
CA GLU A 34 -13.64 1.11 6.09
C GLU A 34 -12.14 1.22 6.42
N GLU A 35 -11.52 0.13 6.89
CA GLU A 35 -10.08 0.08 7.10
C GLU A 35 -9.30 0.25 5.79
N ALA A 36 -9.80 -0.33 4.68
CA ALA A 36 -9.20 -0.14 3.36
C ALA A 36 -9.36 1.29 2.83
N GLU A 37 -10.45 1.98 3.12
CA GLU A 37 -10.65 3.39 2.78
C GLU A 37 -9.62 4.27 3.50
N VAL A 38 -9.41 4.05 4.81
CA VAL A 38 -8.39 4.77 5.59
C VAL A 38 -7.00 4.63 4.97
N VAL A 39 -6.62 3.40 4.62
CA VAL A 39 -5.31 3.12 4.00
C VAL A 39 -5.21 3.75 2.61
N ALA A 40 -6.28 3.68 1.80
CA ALA A 40 -6.32 4.26 0.48
C ALA A 40 -6.23 5.79 0.52
N ASP A 41 -6.89 6.45 1.46
CA ASP A 41 -6.83 7.91 1.61
C ASP A 41 -5.46 8.36 2.08
N ASN A 42 -4.85 7.64 3.02
CA ASN A 42 -3.46 7.83 3.41
C ASN A 42 -2.49 7.67 2.22
N ALA A 43 -2.72 6.68 1.36
CA ALA A 43 -1.93 6.49 0.15
C ALA A 43 -2.09 7.65 -0.85
N LYS A 44 -3.32 8.13 -1.07
CA LYS A 44 -3.60 9.26 -1.98
C LYS A 44 -2.96 10.58 -1.52
N ASN A 45 -2.70 10.74 -0.22
CA ASN A 45 -1.99 11.89 0.34
C ASN A 45 -0.46 11.79 0.21
N ARG A 46 0.06 10.77 -0.48
CA ARG A 46 1.48 10.60 -0.76
C ARG A 46 1.71 10.58 -2.27
N ASP A 47 2.41 11.57 -2.80
CA ASP A 47 2.57 11.75 -4.24
C ASP A 47 3.26 10.55 -4.93
N GLU A 48 4.20 9.90 -4.27
CA GLU A 48 4.90 8.72 -4.80
C GLU A 48 4.04 7.45 -4.89
N MET A 49 2.87 7.43 -4.25
CA MET A 49 1.98 6.28 -4.24
C MET A 49 0.99 6.38 -5.41
N LYS A 50 1.30 5.70 -6.52
CA LYS A 50 0.52 5.76 -7.75
C LYS A 50 -0.41 4.56 -7.91
N TYR A 51 -1.48 4.73 -8.69
CA TYR A 51 -2.43 3.67 -9.01
C TYR A 51 -3.03 2.98 -7.77
N VAL A 52 -3.50 3.78 -6.81
CA VAL A 52 -4.14 3.30 -5.58
C VAL A 52 -5.50 2.68 -5.90
N ASN A 53 -5.72 1.42 -5.51
CA ASN A 53 -6.98 0.70 -5.72
C ASN A 53 -7.36 -0.11 -4.48
N ILE A 54 -8.66 -0.22 -4.21
CA ILE A 54 -9.23 -1.14 -3.22
C ILE A 54 -9.82 -2.35 -3.96
N VAL A 55 -9.44 -3.56 -3.58
CA VAL A 55 -9.94 -4.81 -4.18
C VAL A 55 -10.38 -5.81 -3.12
N SER A 56 -11.36 -6.66 -3.43
CA SER A 56 -11.88 -7.69 -2.51
C SER A 56 -11.27 -9.08 -2.70
N ASN A 57 -10.46 -9.26 -3.75
CA ASN A 57 -9.72 -10.50 -4.01
C ASN A 57 -8.23 -10.19 -3.88
N LYS A 58 -7.45 -11.11 -3.28
CA LYS A 58 -6.01 -10.92 -3.14
C LYS A 58 -5.39 -10.83 -4.53
N PRO A 59 -4.74 -9.72 -4.89
CA PRO A 59 -4.14 -9.57 -6.21
C PRO A 59 -2.90 -10.46 -6.33
N SER A 60 -2.59 -10.86 -7.56
CA SER A 60 -1.37 -11.57 -7.90
C SER A 60 -0.65 -10.82 -9.02
N TYR A 61 0.67 -10.69 -8.88
CA TYR A 61 1.52 -10.00 -9.84
C TYR A 61 2.66 -10.91 -10.27
N LYS A 62 3.08 -10.81 -11.54
CA LYS A 62 4.20 -11.60 -12.08
C LYS A 62 5.52 -11.19 -11.44
N GLU A 63 6.19 -12.10 -10.75
CA GLU A 63 7.46 -11.85 -10.03
C GLU A 63 8.61 -11.37 -10.95
N SER A 64 8.55 -11.72 -12.24
CA SER A 64 9.53 -11.26 -13.22
C SER A 64 9.43 -9.76 -13.53
N LYS A 65 8.28 -9.14 -13.27
CA LYS A 65 8.01 -7.72 -13.56
C LYS A 65 7.81 -6.88 -12.30
N TYR A 66 7.35 -7.49 -11.21
CA TYR A 66 6.95 -6.77 -10.00
C TYR A 66 7.73 -7.26 -8.79
N PHE A 67 8.18 -6.32 -7.97
CA PHE A 67 8.62 -6.59 -6.61
C PHE A 67 7.44 -6.29 -5.68
N VAL A 68 6.87 -7.32 -5.07
CA VAL A 68 5.61 -7.20 -4.32
C VAL A 68 5.88 -7.29 -2.83
N GLN A 69 5.37 -6.31 -2.09
CA GLN A 69 5.43 -6.26 -0.64
C GLN A 69 4.01 -6.30 -0.08
N VAL A 70 3.74 -7.26 0.80
CA VAL A 70 2.47 -7.35 1.53
C VAL A 70 2.68 -6.85 2.95
N LYS A 71 1.82 -5.93 3.40
CA LYS A 71 1.83 -5.32 4.72
C LYS A 71 0.49 -5.57 5.40
N THR A 72 0.52 -5.65 6.72
CA THR A 72 -0.65 -5.84 7.59
C THR A 72 -0.61 -4.82 8.73
N LYS A 73 -1.72 -4.62 9.45
CA LYS A 73 -1.75 -3.76 10.64
C LYS A 73 -0.80 -4.20 11.77
N GLU A 74 -0.36 -5.46 11.75
CA GLU A 74 0.61 -6.00 12.71
C GLU A 74 2.05 -5.64 12.35
N THR A 75 2.29 -5.26 11.08
CA THR A 75 3.63 -4.91 10.59
C THR A 75 4.18 -3.73 11.40
N PRO A 76 5.39 -3.85 11.97
CA PRO A 76 5.89 -2.89 12.96
C PRO A 76 6.26 -1.51 12.35
N GLY A 77 6.46 -0.53 13.25
CA GLY A 77 6.91 0.81 12.90
C GLY A 77 5.83 1.70 12.28
N VAL A 78 6.25 2.60 11.39
CA VAL A 78 5.38 3.59 10.72
C VAL A 78 4.25 2.94 9.91
N LEU A 79 4.40 1.65 9.56
CA LEU A 79 3.41 0.88 8.80
C LEU A 79 2.07 0.75 9.53
N ARG A 80 2.07 0.78 10.87
CA ARG A 80 0.82 0.81 11.65
C ARG A 80 0.05 2.11 11.46
N SER A 81 0.74 3.22 11.18
CA SER A 81 0.11 4.53 11.01
C SER A 81 -0.67 4.64 9.70
N TRP A 82 -0.44 3.76 8.71
CA TRP A 82 -1.24 3.72 7.48
C TRP A 82 -2.71 3.37 7.74
N TYR A 83 -2.99 2.71 8.86
CA TYR A 83 -4.34 2.33 9.29
C TYR A 83 -4.98 3.40 10.20
N LYS A 84 -4.32 4.55 10.40
CA LYS A 84 -4.86 5.67 11.19
C LYS A 84 -5.42 6.73 10.24
N PRO A 85 -6.70 7.14 10.40
CA PRO A 85 -7.28 8.20 9.57
C PRO A 85 -6.43 9.47 9.57
N GLY A 86 -6.19 10.06 8.41
CA GLY A 86 -5.55 11.37 8.26
C GLY A 86 -4.03 11.43 8.52
N PHE A 87 -3.37 10.34 8.88
CA PHE A 87 -1.97 10.37 9.34
C PHE A 87 -0.99 11.03 8.36
N PHE A 88 -1.15 10.83 7.05
CA PHE A 88 -0.28 11.48 6.05
C PHE A 88 -0.80 12.82 5.54
N ALA A 89 -2.07 13.14 5.76
CA ALA A 89 -2.61 14.47 5.46
C ALA A 89 -2.11 15.53 6.47
N GLU A 90 -1.93 15.15 7.74
CA GLU A 90 -1.46 16.04 8.81
C GLU A 90 0.03 16.41 8.70
N GLN A 91 0.81 15.68 7.89
CA GLN A 91 2.27 15.91 7.75
C GLN A 91 2.63 16.87 6.61
N VAL A 92 1.68 17.19 5.73
CA VAL A 92 1.85 18.18 4.64
C VAL A 92 1.30 19.56 5.01
N ALA A 93 0.85 19.75 6.26
CA ALA A 93 0.35 21.01 6.82
C ALA A 93 1.44 21.81 7.55
#